data_AF-A0A2V7ATK4-F1
#
_entry.id   AF-A0A2V7ATK4-F1
#
_cell.length_a   1.000
_cell.length_b   1.000
_cell.length_c   1.000
_cell.angle_alpha   90.00
_cell.angle_beta   90.00
_cell.angle_gamma   90.00
#
_symmetry.space_group_name_H-M   'P 1'
#
loop_
_entity.id
_entity.type
_entity.pdbx_description
1 polymer ?
#
loop_
_entity_poly.entity_id
_entity_poly.type
_entity_poly.pdbx_seq_one_letter_code
_entity_poly.pdbx_strand_id
1 'polypeptide(L)' 'MNSVAVTVARCPVCRAKVVEQLPGEVVIRNAILKVDAPTGRVSAKCARCKAWVEVPLRYVG' A
#
# COMPACT_ATOMS: atom_id res chain seq x y z
N MET A 1 -24.91 -10.24 -0.07
CA MET A 1 -23.82 -9.67 -0.89
C MET A 1 -22.98 -8.81 0.03
N ASN A 2 -21.83 -9.31 0.49
CA ASN A 2 -21.01 -8.60 1.48
C ASN A 2 -20.24 -7.47 0.80
N SER A 3 -20.49 -6.23 1.23
CA SER A 3 -19.74 -5.05 0.83
C SER A 3 -18.30 -5.17 1.32
N VAL A 4 -17.39 -5.63 0.46
CA VAL A 4 -15.95 -5.49 0.69
C VAL A 4 -15.67 -3.99 0.62
N ALA A 5 -15.40 -3.37 1.77
CA ALA A 5 -15.05 -1.96 1.84
C ALA A 5 -13.85 -1.70 0.93
N VAL A 6 -14.05 -0.92 -0.14
CA VAL A 6 -13.01 -0.56 -1.10
C VAL A 6 -11.99 0.30 -0.37
N THR A 7 -10.89 -0.32 0.07
CA THR A 7 -9.87 0.38 0.85
C THR A 7 -8.90 1.07 -0.10
N VAL A 8 -9.21 2.31 -0.48
CA VAL A 8 -8.27 3.16 -1.23
C VAL A 8 -7.33 3.85 -0.25
N ALA A 9 -6.09 3.35 -0.13
CA ALA A 9 -5.07 4.06 0.63
C ALA A 9 -4.38 5.10 -0.26
N ARG A 10 -4.45 6.37 0.16
CA ARG A 10 -3.73 7.48 -0.47
C ARG A 10 -2.51 7.85 0.35
N CYS A 11 -1.48 8.35 -0.32
CA CYS A 11 -0.34 8.94 0.38
C CYS A 11 -0.84 10.10 1.27
N PRO A 12 -0.52 10.11 2.58
CA PRO A 12 -1.00 11.16 3.48
C PRO A 12 -0.39 12.53 3.14
N VAL A 13 0.78 12.55 2.50
CA VAL A 13 1.50 13.78 2.15
C VAL A 13 0.97 14.42 0.87
N CYS A 14 0.95 13.69 -0.24
CA CYS A 14 0.61 14.24 -1.56
C CYS A 14 -0.73 13.76 -2.14
N ARG A 15 -1.47 12.95 -1.37
CA ARG A 15 -2.79 12.39 -1.73
C ARG A 15 -2.82 11.53 -2.99
N ALA A 16 -1.67 11.21 -3.59
CA ALA A 16 -1.58 10.25 -4.69
C ALA A 16 -2.13 8.87 -4.26
N LYS A 17 -2.82 8.17 -5.16
CA LYS A 17 -3.26 6.79 -4.93
C LYS A 17 -2.02 5.90 -4.74
N VAL A 18 -1.99 5.17 -3.63
CA VAL A 18 -0.90 4.22 -3.31
C VAL A 18 -1.43 2.79 -3.32
N VAL A 19 -2.63 2.57 -2.78
CA VAL A 19 -3.33 1.28 -2.85
C VAL A 19 -4.62 1.48 -3.62
N GLU A 20 -4.83 0.62 -4.61
CA GLU A 20 -6.03 0.57 -5.42
C GLU A 20 -6.54 -0.86 -5.45
N GLN A 21 -7.81 -1.05 -5.09
CA GLN A 21 -8.47 -2.35 -5.14
C GLN A 21 -9.27 -2.43 -6.43
N LEU A 22 -8.94 -3.42 -7.25
CA LEU A 22 -9.60 -3.70 -8.53
C LEU A 22 -10.29 -5.08 -8.43
N PRO A 23 -11.18 -5.46 -9.37
CA PRO A 23 -11.82 -6.76 -9.33
C PRO A 23 -10.80 -7.91 -9.34
N GLY A 24 -10.69 -8.61 -8.20
CA GLY A 24 -9.78 -9.76 -8.04
C GLY A 24 -8.33 -9.42 -7.74
N GLU A 25 -7.94 -8.15 -7.65
CA GLU A 25 -6.55 -7.75 -7.42
C GLU A 25 -6.40 -6.52 -6.50
N VAL A 26 -5.23 -6.41 -5.88
CA VAL A 26 -4.82 -5.22 -5.11
C VAL A 26 -3.52 -4.70 -5.71
N VAL A 27 -3.57 -3.46 -6.21
CA VAL A 27 -2.42 -2.80 -6.84
C VAL A 27 -1.79 -1.83 -5.84
N ILE A 28 -0.50 -2.04 -5.56
CA ILE A 28 0.31 -1.13 -4.76
C ILE A 28 1.20 -0.31 -5.71
N ARG A 29 0.91 0.98 -5.86
CA ARG A 29 1.67 1.91 -6.70
C ARG A 29 2.80 2.53 -5.89
N ASN A 30 4.02 2.05 -6.12
CA ASN A 30 5.18 2.46 -5.34
C ASN A 30 6.45 2.58 -6.19
N ALA A 31 7.44 3.29 -5.67
CA ALA A 31 8.80 3.30 -6.23
C ALA A 31 9.69 2.20 -5.62
N ILE A 32 9.49 1.89 -4.34
CA ILE A 32 10.29 0.95 -3.54
C ILE A 32 9.36 0.33 -2.48
N LEU A 33 9.54 -0.95 -2.14
CA LEU A 33 8.96 -1.55 -0.93
C LEU A 33 10.03 -1.64 0.16
N LYS A 34 9.65 -1.40 1.40
CA LYS A 34 10.48 -1.59 2.58
C LYS A 34 9.76 -2.54 3.52
N VAL A 35 10.47 -3.56 3.97
CA VAL A 35 9.98 -4.53 4.95
C VAL A 35 10.59 -4.21 6.31
N ASP A 36 9.76 -4.21 7.34
CA ASP A 36 10.20 -4.29 8.73
C ASP A 36 10.39 -5.77 9.11
N ALA A 37 11.65 -6.22 9.17
CA ALA A 37 11.96 -7.65 9.25
C ALA A 37 11.38 -8.37 10.48
N PRO A 38 11.40 -7.80 11.70
CA PRO A 38 10.82 -8.46 12.88
C PRO A 38 9.31 -8.70 12.80
N THR A 39 8.57 -7.83 12.11
CA THR A 39 7.09 -7.87 12.09
C THR A 39 6.51 -8.37 10.77
N GLY A 40 7.30 -8.30 9.70
CA GLY A 40 6.86 -8.51 8.32
C GLY A 40 6.02 -7.35 7.77
N ARG A 41 5.88 -6.22 8.48
CA ARG A 41 5.10 -5.07 7.97
C ARG A 41 5.77 -4.48 6.74
N VAL A 42 4.97 -4.14 5.74
CA VAL A 42 5.47 -3.55 4.49
C VAL A 42 5.02 -2.10 4.37
N SER A 43 5.98 -1.24 4.04
CA SER A 43 5.75 0.14 3.63
C SER A 43 6.10 0.33 2.16
N ALA A 44 5.26 1.05 1.44
CA ALA A 44 5.50 1.49 0.07
C ALA A 44 6.03 2.92 0.03
N LYS A 45 7.08 3.16 -0.75
CA LYS A 45 7.53 4.51 -1.08
C LYS A 45 6.61 5.09 -2.15
N CYS A 46 5.91 6.17 -1.84
CA CYS A 46 5.01 6.86 -2.77
C CYS A 46 5.76 7.22 -4.06
N ALA A 47 5.25 6.79 -5.23
CA ALA A 47 5.90 7.06 -6.51
C ALA A 47 5.98 8.55 -6.85
N ARG A 48 5.07 9.38 -6.32
CA ARG A 48 5.03 10.84 -6.56
C ARG A 48 5.96 11.61 -5.63
N CYS A 49 5.62 11.70 -4.34
CA CYS A 49 6.34 12.54 -3.37
C CYS A 49 7.42 11.82 -2.56
N LYS A 50 7.60 10.51 -2.78
CA LYS A 50 8.65 9.69 -2.15
C LYS A 50 8.51 9.48 -0.63
N ALA A 51 7.43 9.95 0.00
CA ALA A 51 7.08 9.60 1.38
C ALA A 51 6.76 8.11 1.53
N TRP A 52 6.98 7.55 2.73
CA TRP A 52 6.66 6.16 3.06
C TRP A 52 5.21 6.02 3.54
N VAL A 53 4.53 4.96 3.12
CA VAL A 53 3.11 4.69 3.43
C VAL A 53 2.98 3.21 3.79
N GLU A 54 2.38 2.88 4.93
CA GLU A 54 2.04 1.50 5.25
C GLU A 54 1.01 0.97 4.25
N VAL A 55 1.21 -0.25 3.76
CA VAL A 55 0.34 -0.90 2.79
C VAL A 55 -0.21 -2.21 3.37
N PRO A 56 -1.37 -2.70 2.92
CA PRO A 56 -1.98 -3.92 3.43
C PRO A 56 -1.30 -5.18 2.86
N LEU A 57 0.03 -5.21 2.92
CA LEU A 57 0.87 -6.32 2.52
C LEU A 57 1.73 -6.73 3.72
N ARG A 58 1.88 -8.03 3.92
CA ARG A 58 2.77 -8.59 4.93
C ARG A 58 3.79 -9.50 4.25
N TYR A 59 5.07 -9.29 4.54
CA TYR A 59 6.13 -10.20 4.16
C TYR A 59 6.19 -11.35 5.16
N VAL A 60 6.32 -12.58 4.66
CA VAL A 60 6.25 -13.81 5.47
C VAL A 60 7.57 -14.59 5.52
N GLY A 61 8.64 -14.09 4.91
CA GLY A 61 9.93 -14.79 4.81
C GLY A 61 10.01 -15.64 3.55
#